data_AF-A0A0L0SJM9-F1
#
_entry.id   AF-A0A0L0SJM9-F1
#
_cell.length_a   1.000
_cell.length_b   1.000
_cell.length_c   1.000
_cell.angle_alpha   90.00
_cell.angle_beta   90.00
_cell.angle_gamma   90.00
#
_symmetry.space_group_name_H-M   'P 1'
#
loop_
_entity.id
_entity.type
_entity.pdbx_description
1 polymer ?
#
loop_
_entity_poly.entity_id
_entity_poly.type
_entity_poly.pdbx_seq_one_letter_code
_entity_poly.pdbx_strand_id
1 'polypeptide(L)'
;MLQRIGRARKQVMLMLRLLSTKADAVKALMKRVVAGDDTTALYMGDIQDHVLTMLQNLTYYDKTLARAHSNYLAQISIEITQSNERMNNVVAKLTIVASVMVPLNLITGLWGMNVKVPGQDIESKSWFYLIVSGMAVFVVTLLVWIRRGGLL
;
A
#
# COMPACT_ATOMS: atom_id res chain seq x y z
N MET A 1 6.44 11.81 1.25
CA MET A 1 6.07 12.19 2.64
C MET A 1 6.98 11.54 3.68
N LEU A 2 7.25 10.23 3.60
CA LEU A 2 8.07 9.47 4.57
C LEU A 2 9.41 10.13 4.91
N GLN A 3 10.18 10.53 3.88
CA GLN A 3 11.46 11.20 4.07
C GLN A 3 11.35 12.55 4.79
N ARG A 4 10.23 13.28 4.59
CA ARG A 4 9.99 14.57 5.28
C ARG A 4 9.70 14.33 6.77
N ILE A 5 8.87 13.33 7.09
CA ILE A 5 8.59 12.91 8.47
C ILE A 5 9.88 12.43 9.15
N GLY A 6 10.69 11.62 8.47
CA GLY A 6 11.98 11.15 8.97
C GLY A 6 12.98 12.28 9.25
N ARG A 7 13.10 13.25 8.33
CA ARG A 7 13.95 14.45 8.54
C ARG A 7 13.47 15.30 9.72
N ALA A 8 12.16 15.53 9.82
CA ALA A 8 11.58 16.28 10.93
C ALA A 8 11.81 15.56 12.28
N ARG A 9 11.65 14.23 12.32
CA ARG A 9 11.92 13.43 13.53
C ARG A 9 13.39 13.52 13.93
N LYS A 10 14.30 13.45 12.94
CA LYS A 10 15.74 13.63 13.18
C LYS A 10 16.04 15.00 13.79
N GLN A 11 15.43 16.07 13.29
CA GLN A 11 15.59 17.42 13.84
C GLN A 11 15.03 17.55 15.26
N VAL A 12 13.84 17.02 15.54
CA VAL A 12 13.23 17.03 16.88
C VAL A 12 14.09 16.25 17.87
N MET A 13 14.59 15.06 17.50
CA MET A 13 15.49 14.28 18.36
C MET A 13 16.82 15.00 18.63
N LEU A 14 17.37 15.70 17.63
CA LEU A 14 18.57 16.52 17.83
C LEU A 14 18.30 17.69 18.78
N MET A 15 17.18 18.40 18.62
CA MET A 15 16.77 19.48 19.51
C MET A 15 16.56 18.97 20.94
N LEU A 16 15.90 17.82 21.11
CA LEU A 16 15.64 17.21 22.41
C LEU A 16 16.94 16.84 23.12
N ARG A 17 17.91 16.26 22.38
CA ARG A 17 19.25 15.96 22.93
C ARG A 17 20.01 17.22 23.35
N LEU A 18 20.05 18.24 22.50
CA LEU A 18 20.78 19.49 22.79
C LEU A 18 20.13 20.28 23.93
N LEU A 19 18.80 20.35 23.96
CA LEU A 19 18.06 21.10 24.96
C LEU A 19 18.10 20.39 26.33
N SER A 20 18.05 19.05 26.37
CA SER A 20 18.17 18.30 27.63
C SER A 20 19.48 18.60 28.34
N THR A 21 20.61 18.57 27.64
CA THR A 21 21.92 18.88 28.23
C THR A 21 22.02 20.32 28.72
N LYS A 22 21.37 21.27 28.03
CA LYS A 22 21.32 22.69 28.45
C LYS A 22 20.38 22.89 29.64
N ALA A 23 19.25 22.20 29.68
CA ALA A 23 18.30 22.23 30.79
C ALA A 23 18.95 21.76 32.09
N ASP A 24 19.74 20.69 32.03
CA ASP A 24 20.50 20.19 33.19
C ASP A 24 21.53 21.22 33.69
N ALA A 25 22.22 21.91 32.77
CA ALA A 25 23.15 22.98 33.13
C ALA A 25 22.46 24.18 33.77
N VAL A 26 21.31 24.62 33.23
CA VAL A 26 20.48 25.69 33.79
C VAL A 26 19.97 25.32 35.18
N LYS A 27 19.50 24.08 35.35
CA LYS A 27 19.05 23.55 36.64
C LYS A 27 20.19 23.52 37.68
N ALA A 28 21.39 23.12 37.27
CA ALA A 28 22.57 23.13 38.14
C ALA A 28 23.02 24.56 38.51
N LEU A 29 22.94 25.50 37.57
CA LEU A 29 23.27 26.91 37.80
C LEU A 29 22.29 27.56 38.77
N MET A 30 20.98 27.36 38.57
CA MET A 30 19.96 27.92 39.44
C MET A 30 20.10 27.43 40.89
N LYS A 31 20.40 26.13 41.10
CA LYS A 31 20.68 25.59 42.44
C LYS A 31 21.85 26.29 43.16
N ARG A 32 22.83 26.82 42.42
CA ARG A 32 23.98 27.57 42.98
C ARG A 32 23.67 29.05 43.19
N VAL A 33 22.89 29.67 42.29
CA VAL A 33 22.52 31.09 42.33
C VAL A 33 21.54 31.39 43.46
N VAL A 34 20.63 30.46 43.76
CA VAL A 34 19.67 30.57 44.88
C VAL A 34 20.35 30.72 46.25
N ALA A 35 21.65 30.42 46.36
CA ALA A 35 22.41 30.60 47.60
C ALA A 35 22.94 32.04 47.83
N GLY A 36 22.77 32.96 46.86
CA GLY A 36 23.46 34.26 46.87
C GLY A 36 22.56 35.50 46.76
N ASP A 37 21.64 35.55 45.79
CA ASP A 37 20.86 36.77 45.50
C ASP A 37 19.43 36.45 45.00
N ASP A 38 18.42 37.03 45.66
CA ASP A 38 17.00 36.65 45.57
C ASP A 38 16.35 37.13 44.26
N THR A 39 16.78 38.30 43.76
CA THR A 39 16.27 38.85 42.48
C THR A 39 16.80 38.07 41.28
N THR A 40 18.07 37.69 41.32
CA THR A 40 18.73 36.88 40.29
C THR A 40 18.15 35.46 40.25
N ALA A 41 17.79 34.89 41.40
CA ALA A 41 17.12 33.59 41.48
C ALA A 41 15.74 33.58 40.79
N LEU A 42 14.94 34.65 40.93
CA LEU A 42 13.62 34.77 40.30
C LEU A 42 13.69 34.71 38.77
N TYR A 43 14.57 35.49 38.15
CA TYR A 43 14.74 35.49 36.68
C TYR A 43 15.27 34.15 36.16
N MET A 44 16.16 33.49 36.91
CA MET A 44 16.67 32.17 36.54
C MET A 44 15.61 31.07 36.63
N GLY A 45 14.64 31.21 37.54
CA GLY A 45 13.48 30.33 37.63
C GLY A 45 12.60 30.39 36.38
N ASP A 46 12.27 31.60 35.91
CA ASP A 46 11.45 31.80 34.69
C ASP A 46 12.13 31.19 33.43
N ILE A 47 13.45 31.38 33.29
CA ILE A 47 14.22 30.75 32.21
C ILE A 47 14.17 29.22 32.32
N GLN A 48 14.28 28.67 33.52
CA GLN A 48 14.19 27.23 33.73
C GLN A 48 12.82 26.71 33.29
N ASP A 49 11.74 27.37 33.70
CA ASP A 49 10.37 26.98 33.37
C ASP A 49 10.13 27.03 31.86
N HIS A 50 10.64 28.05 31.17
CA HIS A 50 10.63 28.12 29.72
C HIS A 50 11.37 26.96 29.07
N VAL A 51 12.57 26.62 29.54
CA VAL A 51 13.36 25.49 29.00
C VAL A 51 12.66 24.16 29.25
N LEU A 52 12.07 23.98 30.44
CA LEU A 52 11.32 22.77 30.80
C LEU A 52 10.09 22.59 29.92
N THR A 53 9.35 23.69 29.69
CA THR A 53 8.17 23.71 28.81
C THR A 53 8.55 23.39 27.36
N MET A 54 9.66 23.95 26.85
CA MET A 54 10.17 23.61 25.52
C MET A 54 10.56 22.13 25.39
N LEU A 55 11.12 21.52 26.43
CA LEU A 55 11.49 20.10 26.45
C LEU A 55 10.26 19.18 26.45
N GLN A 56 9.21 19.55 27.19
CA GLN A 56 7.91 18.87 27.15
C GLN A 56 7.29 18.96 25.76
N ASN A 57 7.30 20.13 25.14
CA ASN A 57 6.79 20.35 23.77
C ASN A 57 7.55 19.50 22.74
N LEU A 58 8.88 19.44 22.81
CA LEU A 58 9.69 18.59 21.92
C LEU A 58 9.36 17.11 22.07
N THR A 59 9.13 16.65 23.31
CA THR A 59 8.73 15.27 23.60
C THR A 59 7.34 14.97 23.02
N TYR A 60 6.41 15.93 23.11
CA TYR A 60 5.09 15.82 22.48
C TYR A 60 5.18 15.76 20.95
N TYR A 61 6.05 16.57 20.35
CA TYR A 61 6.27 16.54 18.90
C TYR A 61 6.91 15.23 18.44
N ASP A 62 7.87 14.65 19.17
CA ASP A 62 8.44 13.35 18.80
C ASP A 62 7.39 12.24 18.81
N LYS A 63 6.53 12.20 19.83
CA LYS A 63 5.41 11.24 19.92
C LYS A 63 4.42 11.43 18.77
N THR A 64 4.09 12.67 18.44
CA THR A 64 3.16 12.98 17.34
C THR A 64 3.75 12.59 15.99
N LEU A 65 5.03 12.87 15.75
CA LEU A 65 5.74 12.42 14.55
C LEU A 65 5.85 10.89 14.48
N ALA A 66 6.04 10.20 15.62
CA ALA A 66 6.06 8.74 15.68
C ALA A 66 4.74 8.15 15.17
N ARG A 67 3.62 8.69 15.67
CA ARG A 67 2.27 8.29 15.23
C ARG A 67 2.03 8.61 13.77
N ALA A 68 2.39 9.82 13.32
CA ALA A 68 2.24 10.20 11.91
C ALA A 68 3.05 9.29 10.98
N HIS A 69 4.25 8.89 11.38
CA HIS A 69 5.08 7.93 10.64
C HIS A 69 4.41 6.56 10.53
N SER A 70 3.92 6.00 11.65
CA SER A 70 3.23 4.71 11.66
C SER A 70 1.93 4.74 10.85
N ASN A 71 1.12 5.78 10.99
CA ASN A 71 -0.12 5.95 10.23
C ASN A 71 0.15 6.05 8.73
N TYR A 72 1.20 6.77 8.33
CA TYR A 72 1.55 6.89 6.91
C TYR A 72 2.04 5.55 6.31
N LEU A 73 2.79 4.74 7.08
CA LEU A 73 3.16 3.39 6.65
C LEU A 73 1.92 2.49 6.50
N ALA A 74 0.97 2.55 7.44
CA ALA A 74 -0.28 1.82 7.34
C ALA A 74 -1.08 2.25 6.10
N GLN A 75 -1.13 3.56 5.81
CA GLN A 75 -1.80 4.09 4.62
C GLN A 75 -1.15 3.56 3.33
N ILE A 76 0.18 3.58 3.23
CA ILE A 76 0.89 2.99 2.09
C ILE A 76 0.55 1.50 1.95
N SER A 77 0.52 0.76 3.06
CA SER A 77 0.18 -0.67 3.02
C SER A 77 -1.22 -0.88 2.46
N ILE A 78 -2.20 -0.07 2.86
CA ILE A 78 -3.58 -0.14 2.34
C ILE A 78 -3.59 0.20 0.84
N GLU A 79 -2.89 1.25 0.42
CA GLU A 79 -2.80 1.65 -0.98
C GLU A 79 -2.16 0.56 -1.86
N ILE A 80 -1.11 -0.10 -1.38
CA ILE A 80 -0.49 -1.25 -2.05
C ILE A 80 -1.48 -2.41 -2.15
N THR A 81 -2.18 -2.75 -1.07
CA THR A 81 -3.21 -3.82 -1.09
C THR A 81 -4.31 -3.51 -2.09
N GLN A 82 -4.84 -2.29 -2.11
CA GLN A 82 -5.87 -1.87 -3.07
C GLN A 82 -5.36 -1.91 -4.52
N SER A 83 -4.12 -1.48 -4.76
CA SER A 83 -3.48 -1.57 -6.07
C SER A 83 -3.32 -3.03 -6.52
N ASN A 84 -2.92 -3.91 -5.61
CA ASN A 84 -2.81 -5.35 -5.85
C ASN A 84 -4.17 -5.99 -6.15
N GLU A 85 -5.23 -5.63 -5.43
CA GLU A 85 -6.59 -6.09 -5.72
C GLU A 85 -7.05 -5.64 -7.11
N ARG A 86 -6.81 -4.37 -7.46
CA ARG A 86 -7.12 -3.84 -8.80
C ARG A 86 -6.34 -4.58 -9.88
N MET A 87 -5.05 -4.83 -9.66
CA MET A 87 -4.21 -5.59 -10.58
C MET A 87 -4.72 -7.02 -10.72
N ASN A 88 -5.06 -7.68 -9.61
CA ASN A 88 -5.60 -9.04 -9.62
C ASN A 88 -6.92 -9.10 -10.39
N ASN A 89 -7.80 -8.10 -10.24
CA ASN A 89 -9.03 -8.00 -11.01
C ASN A 89 -8.78 -7.83 -12.52
N VAL A 90 -7.75 -7.07 -12.91
CA VAL A 90 -7.36 -6.92 -14.32
C VAL A 90 -6.79 -8.23 -14.87
N VAL A 91 -5.90 -8.88 -14.12
CA VAL A 91 -5.31 -10.17 -14.51
C VAL A 91 -6.40 -11.23 -14.64
N ALA A 92 -7.34 -11.30 -13.69
CA ALA A 92 -8.47 -12.22 -13.74
C ALA A 92 -9.29 -12.05 -15.03
N LYS A 93 -9.58 -10.81 -15.43
CA LYS A 93 -10.28 -10.51 -16.71
C LYS A 93 -9.48 -10.98 -17.93
N LEU A 94 -8.17 -10.76 -17.95
CA LEU A 94 -7.30 -11.23 -19.04
C LEU A 94 -7.24 -12.76 -19.09
N THR A 95 -7.17 -13.43 -17.94
CA THR A 95 -7.19 -14.89 -17.84
C THR A 95 -8.50 -15.47 -18.36
N ILE A 96 -9.64 -14.82 -18.10
CA ILE A 96 -10.94 -15.23 -18.67
C ILE A 96 -10.87 -15.20 -20.20
N VAL A 97 -10.40 -14.09 -20.79
CA VAL A 97 -10.26 -13.97 -22.25
C VAL A 97 -9.32 -15.04 -22.81
N ALA A 98 -8.18 -15.27 -22.17
CA ALA A 98 -7.21 -16.30 -22.57
C ALA A 98 -7.81 -17.72 -22.49
N SER A 99 -8.53 -18.04 -21.42
CA SER A 99 -9.16 -19.35 -21.22
C SER A 99 -10.23 -19.70 -22.26
N VAL A 100 -10.89 -18.68 -22.83
CA VAL A 100 -11.83 -18.84 -23.94
C VAL A 100 -11.08 -19.00 -25.26
N MET A 101 -10.03 -18.20 -25.50
CA MET A 101 -9.28 -18.21 -26.76
C MET A 101 -8.50 -19.51 -27.01
N VAL A 102 -7.88 -20.09 -25.99
CA VAL A 102 -7.04 -21.31 -26.13
C VAL A 102 -7.78 -22.50 -26.77
N PRO A 103 -8.93 -22.97 -26.23
CA PRO A 103 -9.65 -24.11 -26.81
C PRO A 103 -10.28 -23.77 -28.16
N LEU A 104 -10.73 -22.52 -28.37
CA LEU A 104 -11.27 -22.10 -29.66
C LEU A 104 -10.19 -22.16 -30.76
N ASN A 105 -8.99 -21.64 -30.46
CA ASN A 105 -7.85 -21.68 -31.37
C ASN A 105 -7.38 -23.12 -31.66
N LEU A 106 -7.46 -24.03 -30.68
CA LEU A 106 -7.13 -25.44 -30.89
C LEU A 106 -8.07 -26.09 -31.92
N ILE A 107 -9.38 -25.86 -31.79
CA ILE A 107 -10.38 -26.45 -32.68
C ILE A 107 -10.25 -25.88 -34.11
N THR A 108 -10.12 -24.56 -34.24
CA THR A 108 -9.91 -23.93 -35.55
C THR A 108 -8.56 -24.31 -36.16
N GLY A 109 -7.54 -24.51 -35.33
CA GLY A 109 -6.21 -24.96 -35.76
C GLY A 109 -6.25 -26.37 -36.35
N LEU A 110 -6.90 -27.31 -35.67
CA LEU A 110 -7.07 -28.69 -36.16
C LEU A 110 -7.84 -28.74 -37.49
N TRP A 111 -8.86 -27.88 -37.65
CA TRP A 111 -9.63 -27.76 -38.90
C TRP A 111 -8.90 -27.00 -40.01
N GLY A 112 -7.88 -26.21 -39.68
CA GLY A 112 -7.01 -25.53 -40.64
C GLY A 112 -5.86 -26.41 -41.16
N MET A 113 -5.70 -27.63 -40.63
CA MET A 113 -4.68 -28.57 -41.10
C MET A 113 -5.14 -29.28 -42.37
N ASN A 114 -4.20 -29.57 -43.28
CA ASN A 114 -4.43 -30.33 -44.51
C ASN A 114 -4.63 -31.84 -44.24
N VAL A 115 -5.44 -32.20 -43.24
CA VAL A 115 -5.76 -33.57 -42.84
C VAL A 115 -7.26 -33.78 -43.02
N LYS A 116 -7.66 -35.02 -43.34
CA LYS A 116 -9.06 -35.36 -43.60
C LYS A 116 -9.91 -35.15 -42.35
N VAL A 117 -10.76 -34.13 -42.36
CA VAL A 117 -11.61 -33.78 -41.19
C VAL A 117 -12.91 -34.59 -41.19
N PRO A 118 -13.45 -34.96 -40.02
CA PRO A 118 -14.74 -35.64 -39.93
C PRO A 118 -15.85 -34.76 -40.54
N GLY A 119 -16.51 -35.28 -41.58
CA GLY A 119 -17.55 -34.58 -42.34
C GLY A 119 -17.11 -34.00 -43.69
N GLN A 120 -15.84 -34.18 -44.11
CA GLN A 120 -15.32 -33.62 -45.37
C GLN A 120 -15.90 -34.27 -46.64
N ASP A 121 -16.26 -35.56 -46.61
CA ASP A 121 -16.78 -36.30 -47.77
C ASP A 121 -18.32 -36.28 -47.87
N ILE A 122 -19.01 -35.58 -46.97
CA ILE A 122 -20.47 -35.56 -46.88
C ILE A 122 -20.94 -34.16 -47.31
N GLU A 123 -21.77 -34.04 -48.36
CA GLU A 123 -22.30 -32.75 -48.86
C GLU A 123 -23.15 -31.98 -47.83
N SER A 124 -23.53 -32.63 -46.74
CA SER A 124 -24.30 -32.05 -45.66
C SER A 124 -23.44 -31.18 -44.73
N LYS A 125 -23.76 -29.88 -44.69
CA LYS A 125 -23.17 -28.88 -43.79
C LYS A 125 -23.50 -29.11 -42.30
N SER A 126 -24.24 -30.16 -41.95
CA SER A 126 -24.63 -30.47 -40.58
C SER A 126 -23.43 -30.62 -39.63
N TRP A 127 -22.31 -31.18 -40.08
CA TRP A 127 -21.09 -31.31 -39.27
C TRP A 127 -20.47 -29.96 -38.90
N PHE A 128 -20.47 -29.02 -39.84
CA PHE A 128 -20.01 -27.65 -39.60
C PHE A 128 -20.88 -26.95 -38.54
N TYR A 129 -22.21 -27.02 -38.69
CA TYR A 129 -23.13 -26.44 -37.71
C TYR A 129 -23.06 -27.11 -36.33
N LEU A 130 -22.83 -28.43 -36.26
CA LEU A 130 -22.69 -29.17 -35.00
C LEU A 130 -21.44 -28.75 -34.23
N ILE A 131 -20.32 -28.53 -34.90
CA ILE A 131 -19.06 -28.11 -34.24
C ILE A 131 -19.14 -26.66 -33.81
N VAL A 132 -19.66 -25.77 -34.66
CA VAL A 132 -19.85 -24.35 -34.31
C VAL A 132 -20.81 -24.20 -33.13
N SER A 133 -21.92 -24.94 -33.13
CA SER A 133 -22.84 -24.93 -31.99
C SER A 133 -22.20 -25.54 -30.73
N GLY A 134 -21.40 -26.60 -30.85
CA GLY A 134 -20.63 -27.16 -29.74
C GLY A 134 -19.63 -26.17 -29.13
N MET A 135 -18.91 -25.40 -29.97
CA MET A 135 -18.00 -24.35 -29.52
C MET A 135 -18.75 -23.21 -28.81
N ALA A 136 -19.90 -22.79 -29.35
CA ALA A 136 -20.74 -21.78 -28.73
C ALA A 136 -21.26 -22.23 -27.35
N VAL A 137 -21.74 -23.47 -27.25
CA VAL A 137 -22.18 -24.06 -25.96
C VAL A 137 -21.03 -24.12 -24.97
N PHE A 138 -19.83 -24.55 -25.39
CA PHE A 138 -18.66 -24.58 -24.52
C PHE A 138 -18.32 -23.20 -23.96
N VAL A 139 -18.26 -22.17 -24.80
CA VAL A 139 -18.01 -20.78 -24.36
C VAL A 139 -19.08 -20.31 -23.38
N VAL A 140 -20.36 -20.58 -23.65
CA VAL A 140 -21.45 -20.20 -22.76
C VAL A 140 -21.34 -20.92 -21.41
N THR A 141 -21.06 -22.23 -21.39
CA THR A 141 -20.89 -22.98 -20.13
C THR A 141 -19.70 -22.48 -19.31
N LEU A 142 -18.57 -22.16 -19.95
CA LEU A 142 -17.39 -21.62 -19.29
C LEU A 142 -17.69 -20.23 -18.70
N LEU A 143 -18.37 -19.35 -19.45
CA LEU A 143 -18.76 -18.03 -18.96
C LEU A 143 -19.75 -18.11 -17.79
N VAL A 144 -20.73 -19.03 -17.85
CA VAL A 144 -21.68 -19.24 -16.74
C VAL A 144 -20.97 -19.78 -15.50
N TRP A 145 -20.01 -20.69 -15.67
CA TRP A 145 -19.22 -21.24 -14.57
C TRP A 145 -18.35 -20.16 -13.90
N ILE A 146 -17.66 -19.34 -14.70
CA ILE A 146 -16.85 -18.21 -14.22
C ILE A 146 -17.72 -17.19 -13.49
N ARG A 147 -18.91 -16.90 -14.01
CA ARG A 147 -19.87 -15.96 -13.38
C ARG A 147 -20.41 -16.48 -12.05
N ARG A 148 -20.57 -17.80 -11.90
CA ARG A 148 -20.96 -18.43 -10.64
C ARG A 148 -19.81 -18.49 -9.63
N GLY A 149 -18.56 -18.57 -10.08
CA GLY A 149 -17.37 -18.62 -9.24
C GLY A 149 -16.96 -17.29 -8.60
N GLY A 150 -17.69 -16.20 -8.81
CA GLY A 150 -17.40 -14.89 -8.21
C GLY A 150 -16.17 -14.17 -8.80
N LEU A 151 -15.67 -14.62 -9.95
CA LEU A 151 -14.59 -13.98 -10.71
C LEU A 151 -15.06 -12.81 -11.59
N LEU A 152 -16.38 -12.56 -11.62
CA LEU A 152 -17.06 -11.50 -12.39
C LEU A 152 -17.87 -10.60 -11.46
#